data_AF-A0A2F0AGS9-F1
#
_entry.id   AF-A0A2F0AGS9-F1
#
_cell.length_a   1.000
_cell.length_b   1.000
_cell.length_c   1.000
_cell.angle_alpha   90.00
_cell.angle_beta   90.00
_cell.angle_gamma   90.00
#
_symmetry.space_group_name_H-M   'P 1'
#
loop_
_entity.id
_entity.type
_entity.pdbx_description
1 polymer ?
#
loop_
_entity_poly.entity_id
_entity_poly.type
_entity_poly.pdbx_seq_one_letter_code
_entity_poly.pdbx_strand_id
1 'polypeptide(L)'
;MKLLDIIPLRISLFSVIYVLLLIFIAPFIDHLFTSLEEDKILKENNFQILFEIIVHLIVISVIWYLLNTYLVLILEKLLNIKIKEATKTTVGIVGSIALVGLQKNLIDKLKYISYEHPFRMKDLYNF
;
A
#
# COMPACT_ATOMS: atom_id res chain seq x y z
N MET A 1 -17.65 -14.32 28.32
CA MET A 1 -16.43 -14.04 27.54
C MET A 1 -16.73 -12.85 26.65
N LYS A 2 -16.00 -11.72 26.74
CA LYS A 2 -16.26 -10.62 25.80
C LYS A 2 -15.73 -11.08 24.44
N LEU A 3 -16.54 -11.00 23.38
CA LEU A 3 -16.16 -11.45 22.04
C LEU A 3 -14.80 -10.88 21.60
N LEU A 4 -14.50 -9.65 21.98
CA LEU A 4 -13.23 -8.95 21.70
C LEU A 4 -11.99 -9.58 22.36
N ASP A 5 -12.13 -10.50 23.31
CA ASP A 5 -11.00 -11.17 23.96
C ASP A 5 -10.38 -12.25 23.06
N ILE A 6 -11.10 -12.69 22.03
CA ILE A 6 -10.64 -13.65 21.04
C ILE A 6 -9.68 -12.93 20.07
N ILE A 7 -8.39 -13.24 20.19
CA ILE A 7 -7.30 -12.63 19.40
C ILE A 7 -7.58 -12.62 17.88
N PRO A 8 -7.94 -13.76 17.23
CA PRO A 8 -8.19 -13.75 15.78
C PRO A 8 -9.39 -12.90 15.38
N LEU A 9 -10.46 -12.86 16.19
CA LEU A 9 -11.62 -12.01 15.94
C LEU A 9 -11.23 -10.52 15.98
N ARG A 10 -10.41 -10.14 16.97
CA ARG A 10 -9.91 -8.78 17.12
C ARG A 10 -9.05 -8.33 15.93
N ILE A 11 -8.13 -9.18 15.49
CA ILE A 11 -7.28 -8.91 14.30
C ILE A 11 -8.17 -8.74 13.06
N SER A 12 -9.13 -9.65 12.87
CA SER A 12 -10.05 -9.59 11.72
C SER A 12 -10.86 -8.30 11.71
N LEU A 13 -11.47 -7.93 12.85
CA LEU A 13 -12.26 -6.71 12.97
C LEU A 13 -11.43 -5.45 12.64
N PHE A 14 -10.23 -5.34 13.21
CA PHE A 14 -9.37 -4.17 12.95
C PHE A 14 -8.87 -4.12 11.52
N SER A 15 -8.54 -5.27 10.93
CA SER A 15 -8.10 -5.35 9.53
C SER A 15 -9.21 -4.90 8.58
N VAL A 16 -10.47 -5.31 8.84
CA VAL A 16 -11.62 -4.86 8.04
C VAL A 16 -11.79 -3.35 8.13
N ILE A 17 -11.71 -2.77 9.34
CA ILE A 17 -11.81 -1.31 9.51
C ILE A 17 -10.70 -0.59 8.74
N TYR A 18 -9.46 -1.09 8.83
CA TYR A 18 -8.32 -0.57 8.08
C TYR A 18 -8.56 -0.58 6.58
N VAL A 19 -8.94 -1.74 6.02
CA VAL A 19 -9.17 -1.89 4.58
C VAL A 19 -10.29 -0.98 4.10
N LEU A 20 -11.40 -0.89 4.85
CA LEU A 20 -12.50 0.03 4.50
C LEU A 20 -12.04 1.48 4.42
N LEU A 21 -11.23 1.95 5.38
CA LEU A 21 -10.68 3.30 5.35
C LEU A 21 -9.70 3.50 4.18
N LEU A 22 -8.86 2.49 3.92
CA LEU A 22 -7.90 2.53 2.82
C LEU A 22 -8.58 2.58 1.46
N ILE A 23 -9.73 1.93 1.25
CA ILE A 23 -10.48 2.01 -0.01
C ILE A 23 -10.85 3.45 -0.36
N PHE A 24 -11.14 4.30 0.64
CA PHE A 24 -11.43 5.72 0.39
C PHE A 24 -10.17 6.56 0.24
N ILE A 25 -9.11 6.28 1.00
CA ILE A 25 -7.90 7.12 1.02
C ILE A 25 -6.96 6.79 -0.14
N ALA A 26 -6.82 5.50 -0.49
CA ALA A 26 -5.87 5.02 -1.48
C ALA A 26 -6.03 5.64 -2.87
N PRO A 27 -7.26 5.86 -3.42
CA PRO A 27 -7.43 6.52 -4.71
C PRO A 27 -6.83 7.93 -4.73
N PHE A 28 -6.94 8.70 -3.63
CA PHE A 28 -6.35 10.03 -3.57
C PHE A 28 -4.83 9.99 -3.65
N ILE A 29 -4.20 8.98 -3.05
CA ILE A 29 -2.75 8.79 -3.11
C ILE A 29 -2.34 8.37 -4.52
N ASP A 30 -3.07 7.43 -5.11
CA ASP A 30 -2.76 6.88 -6.44
C ASP A 30 -2.85 7.96 -7.53
N HIS A 31 -3.84 8.86 -7.42
CA HIS A 31 -4.03 10.00 -8.33
C HIS A 31 -3.03 11.16 -8.13
N LEU A 32 -2.12 11.10 -7.15
CA LEU A 32 -0.97 12.02 -7.11
C LEU A 32 0.07 11.69 -8.19
N PHE A 33 -0.01 10.49 -8.76
CA PHE A 33 0.89 9.94 -9.75
C PHE A 33 0.14 9.74 -11.06
N THR A 34 0.84 9.84 -12.19
CA THR A 34 0.24 9.67 -13.51
C THR A 34 -0.07 8.20 -13.77
N SER A 35 -1.00 7.92 -14.68
CA SER A 35 -1.21 6.55 -15.15
C SER A 35 -0.12 6.14 -16.14
N LEU A 36 0.16 4.83 -16.26
CA LEU A 36 1.11 4.33 -17.25
C LEU A 36 0.68 4.69 -18.69
N GLU A 37 -0.63 4.72 -18.96
CA GLU A 37 -1.18 5.15 -20.24
C GLU A 37 -0.86 6.61 -20.55
N GLU A 38 -0.99 7.51 -19.56
CA GLU A 38 -0.60 8.91 -19.69
C GLU A 38 0.90 9.05 -20.00
N ASP A 39 1.76 8.33 -19.28
CA ASP A 39 3.21 8.38 -19.50
C ASP A 39 3.58 7.93 -20.92
N LYS A 40 2.92 6.87 -21.41
CA LYS A 40 3.10 6.36 -22.79
C LYS A 40 2.65 7.39 -23.83
N ILE A 41 1.56 8.12 -23.59
CA ILE A 41 1.06 9.19 -24.47
C ILE A 41 2.02 10.38 -24.48
N LEU A 42 2.53 10.76 -23.31
CA LEU A 42 3.50 11.84 -23.15
C LEU A 42 4.92 11.47 -23.61
N LYS A 43 5.14 10.19 -23.98
CA LYS A 43 6.42 9.62 -24.38
C LYS A 43 7.50 9.83 -23.31
N GLU A 44 7.12 9.66 -22.05
CA GLU A 44 8.08 9.66 -20.97
C GLU A 44 9.13 8.57 -21.18
N ASN A 45 10.36 8.89 -20.81
CA ASN A 45 11.43 7.92 -20.89
C ASN A 45 11.37 6.93 -19.71
N ASN A 46 12.02 5.80 -19.91
CA ASN A 46 12.10 4.72 -18.94
C ASN A 46 12.66 5.13 -17.56
N PHE A 47 13.60 6.08 -17.53
CA PHE A 47 14.16 6.59 -16.27
C PHE A 47 13.18 7.47 -15.50
N GLN A 48 12.32 8.22 -16.20
CA GLN A 48 11.25 9.01 -15.58
C GLN A 48 10.22 8.09 -14.93
N ILE A 49 9.76 7.05 -15.63
CA ILE A 49 8.85 6.05 -15.08
C ILE A 49 9.46 5.36 -13.85
N LEU A 50 10.74 4.97 -13.92
CA LEU A 50 11.44 4.37 -12.78
C LEU A 50 11.55 5.34 -11.60
N PHE A 51 11.88 6.60 -11.86
CA PHE A 51 11.98 7.63 -10.84
C PHE A 51 10.63 7.85 -10.15
N GLU A 52 9.54 7.90 -10.92
CA GLU A 52 8.20 8.05 -10.38
C GLU A 52 7.78 6.85 -9.53
N ILE A 53 8.09 5.61 -9.93
CA ILE A 53 7.89 4.41 -9.10
C ILE A 53 8.58 4.56 -7.73
N ILE A 54 9.84 5.02 -7.72
CA ILE A 54 10.62 5.22 -6.49
C ILE A 54 9.96 6.29 -5.61
N VAL A 55 9.57 7.42 -6.19
CA VAL A 55 8.89 8.50 -5.47
C VAL A 55 7.53 8.02 -4.93
N HIS A 56 6.76 7.26 -5.70
CA HIS A 56 5.48 6.70 -5.30
C HIS A 56 5.63 5.75 -4.10
N LEU A 57 6.62 4.86 -4.13
CA LEU A 57 6.94 3.97 -2.99
C LEU A 57 7.30 4.75 -1.72
N ILE A 58 8.07 5.84 -1.85
CA ILE A 58 8.42 6.71 -0.71
C ILE A 58 7.17 7.38 -0.15
N VAL A 59 6.32 7.96 -1.02
CA VAL A 59 5.09 8.63 -0.62
C VAL A 59 4.14 7.67 0.09
N ILE A 60 3.92 6.47 -0.46
CA ILE A 60 3.11 5.42 0.18
C ILE A 60 3.68 5.07 1.55
N SER A 61 5.00 4.92 1.68
CA SER A 61 5.65 4.56 2.95
C SER A 61 5.44 5.63 4.03
N VAL A 62 5.59 6.91 3.66
CA VAL A 62 5.37 8.05 4.58
C VAL A 62 3.90 8.15 4.97
N ILE A 63 3.00 8.09 3.99
CA ILE A 63 1.55 8.19 4.26
C ILE A 63 1.10 7.01 5.12
N TRP A 64 1.58 5.80 4.84
CA TRP A 64 1.28 4.62 5.65
C TRP A 64 1.73 4.78 7.10
N TYR A 65 2.96 5.27 7.32
CA TYR A 65 3.47 5.50 8.67
C TYR A 65 2.57 6.46 9.47
N LEU A 66 2.17 7.58 8.85
CA LEU A 66 1.27 8.55 9.47
C LEU A 66 -0.11 7.93 9.73
N LEU A 67 -0.73 7.37 8.69
CA LEU A 67 -2.07 6.79 8.75
C LEU A 67 -2.16 5.68 9.79
N ASN A 68 -1.24 4.72 9.79
CA ASN A 68 -1.22 3.64 10.76
C ASN A 68 -1.10 4.16 12.20
N THR A 69 -0.25 5.17 12.42
CA THR A 69 -0.09 5.78 13.74
C THR A 69 -1.40 6.41 14.23
N TYR A 70 -2.10 7.16 13.37
CA TYR A 70 -3.39 7.76 13.71
C TYR A 70 -4.49 6.72 13.91
N LEU A 71 -4.57 5.70 13.04
CA LEU A 71 -5.60 4.67 13.12
C LEU A 71 -5.52 3.85 14.42
N VAL A 72 -4.31 3.49 14.87
CA VAL A 72 -4.13 2.79 16.15
C VAL A 72 -4.69 3.63 17.29
N LEU A 73 -4.34 4.91 17.35
CA LEU A 73 -4.81 5.81 18.41
C LEU A 73 -6.34 5.97 18.40
N ILE A 74 -6.94 6.10 17.21
CA ILE A 74 -8.39 6.24 17.05
C ILE A 74 -9.09 4.95 17.48
N LEU A 75 -8.61 3.77 17.06
CA LEU A 75 -9.21 2.49 17.43
C LEU A 75 -9.12 2.23 18.93
N GLU A 76 -7.97 2.50 19.55
CA GLU A 76 -7.80 2.34 21.00
C GLU A 76 -8.77 3.22 21.79
N LYS A 77 -8.95 4.48 21.34
CA LYS A 77 -9.89 5.43 21.95
C LYS A 77 -11.35 5.04 21.73
N LEU A 78 -11.72 4.67 20.51
CA LEU A 78 -13.10 4.32 20.15
C LEU A 78 -13.58 3.06 20.87
N LEU A 79 -12.70 2.07 21.00
CA LEU A 79 -13.02 0.77 21.60
C LEU A 79 -12.67 0.70 23.09
N ASN A 80 -12.04 1.74 23.63
CA ASN A 80 -11.57 1.82 25.01
C ASN A 80 -10.72 0.60 25.42
N ILE A 81 -9.82 0.17 24.55
CA ILE A 81 -8.93 -0.98 24.75
C ILE A 81 -7.51 -0.61 24.35
N LYS A 82 -6.51 -1.25 24.98
CA LYS A 82 -5.13 -1.23 24.50
C LYS A 82 -4.91 -2.39 23.54
N ILE A 83 -4.45 -2.08 22.33
CA ILE A 83 -4.14 -3.09 21.32
C ILE A 83 -2.77 -3.68 21.68
N LYS A 84 -2.70 -5.01 21.81
CA LYS A 84 -1.43 -5.70 22.06
C LYS A 84 -0.50 -5.54 20.87
N GLU A 85 0.81 -5.49 21.14
CA GLU A 85 1.84 -5.27 20.12
C GLU A 85 1.73 -6.25 18.95
N ALA A 86 1.56 -7.55 19.22
CA ALA A 86 1.37 -8.56 18.17
C ALA A 86 0.19 -8.23 17.23
N THR A 87 -0.97 -7.84 17.77
CA THR A 87 -2.15 -7.44 16.99
C THR A 87 -1.86 -6.18 16.18
N LYS A 88 -1.20 -5.19 16.78
CA LYS A 88 -0.81 -3.94 16.11
C LYS A 88 0.10 -4.21 14.91
N THR A 89 1.09 -5.09 15.08
CA THR A 89 2.02 -5.47 14.01
C THR A 89 1.31 -6.22 12.89
N THR A 90 0.48 -7.23 13.22
CA THR A 90 -0.26 -7.98 12.19
C THR A 90 -1.21 -7.10 11.39
N VAL A 91 -2.02 -6.28 12.06
CA VAL A 91 -2.93 -5.34 11.38
C VAL A 91 -2.14 -4.33 10.55
N GLY A 92 -0.99 -3.88 11.05
CA GLY A 92 -0.10 -2.99 10.32
C GLY A 92 0.44 -3.62 9.02
N ILE A 93 0.86 -4.88 9.05
CA ILE A 93 1.32 -5.59 7.85
C ILE A 93 0.17 -5.78 6.85
N VAL A 94 -1.00 -6.23 7.32
CA VAL A 94 -2.17 -6.41 6.46
C VAL A 94 -2.58 -5.09 5.81
N GLY A 95 -2.59 -4.00 6.58
CA GLY A 95 -2.93 -2.68 6.08
C GLY A 95 -1.90 -2.11 5.09
N SER A 96 -0.59 -2.33 5.31
CA SER A 96 0.43 -1.88 4.34
C SER A 96 0.33 -2.64 3.02
N ILE A 97 0.13 -3.97 3.07
CA ILE A 97 -0.09 -4.79 1.88
C ILE A 97 -1.35 -4.33 1.15
N ALA A 98 -2.44 -4.09 1.88
CA ALA A 98 -3.69 -3.60 1.29
C ALA A 98 -3.49 -2.23 0.63
N LEU A 99 -2.81 -1.29 1.29
CA LEU A 99 -2.55 0.03 0.72
C LEU A 99 -1.76 -0.07 -0.58
N VAL A 100 -0.65 -0.82 -0.60
CA VAL A 100 0.15 -1.04 -1.82
C VAL A 100 -0.68 -1.71 -2.91
N GLY A 101 -1.48 -2.73 -2.55
CA GLY A 101 -2.37 -3.44 -3.48
C GLY A 101 -3.47 -2.57 -4.10
N LEU A 102 -3.77 -1.42 -3.49
CA LEU A 102 -4.76 -0.45 -3.99
C LEU A 102 -4.12 0.62 -4.89
N GLN A 103 -2.80 0.66 -5.06
CA GLN A 103 -2.10 1.64 -5.90
C GLN A 103 -2.01 1.12 -7.34
N LYS A 104 -3.03 1.41 -8.16
CA LYS A 104 -3.11 0.88 -9.52
C LYS A 104 -1.97 1.41 -10.38
N ASN A 105 -1.72 2.73 -10.35
CA ASN A 105 -0.67 3.36 -11.15
C ASN A 105 0.70 2.78 -10.84
N LEU A 106 1.00 2.54 -9.56
CA LEU A 106 2.23 1.89 -9.13
C LEU A 106 2.34 0.46 -9.68
N ILE A 107 1.30 -0.34 -9.51
CA ILE A 107 1.30 -1.76 -9.91
C ILE A 107 1.49 -1.89 -11.42
N ASP A 108 0.81 -1.06 -12.21
CA ASP A 108 0.90 -1.07 -13.66
C ASP A 108 2.30 -0.66 -14.13
N LYS A 109 2.90 0.37 -13.52
CA LYS A 109 4.28 0.79 -13.81
C LYS A 109 5.31 -0.27 -13.37
N LEU A 110 5.14 -0.91 -12.22
CA LEU A 110 5.97 -2.03 -11.76
C LEU A 110 5.90 -3.23 -12.73
N LYS A 111 4.71 -3.53 -13.24
CA LYS A 111 4.51 -4.59 -14.23
C LYS A 111 5.17 -4.24 -15.56
N TYR A 112 5.06 -2.99 -16.01
CA TYR A 112 5.72 -2.50 -17.21
C TYR A 112 7.25 -2.66 -17.13
N ILE A 113 7.87 -2.20 -16.03
CA ILE A 113 9.32 -2.33 -15.86
C ILE A 113 9.79 -3.79 -15.76
N SER A 114 8.93 -4.67 -15.24
CA SER A 114 9.25 -6.09 -15.04
C SER A 114 9.13 -6.93 -16.33
N TYR A 115 8.14 -6.63 -17.18
CA TYR A 115 7.78 -7.51 -18.31
C TYR A 115 7.92 -6.88 -19.69
N GLU A 116 7.71 -5.57 -19.83
CA GLU A 116 7.63 -4.86 -21.12
C GLU A 116 8.87 -4.00 -21.41
N HIS A 117 9.68 -3.74 -20.39
CA HIS A 117 10.82 -2.82 -20.47
C HIS A 117 12.02 -3.37 -21.28
N PRO A 118 12.80 -2.52 -21.99
CA PRO A 118 13.97 -2.95 -22.75
C PRO A 118 15.20 -3.32 -21.89
N PHE A 119 15.24 -2.97 -20.60
CA PHE A 119 16.27 -3.45 -19.67
C PHE A 119 15.81 -4.72 -18.93
N ARG A 120 15.50 -5.78 -19.67
CA ARG A 120 15.06 -7.04 -19.05
C ARG A 120 16.25 -7.76 -18.41
N MET A 121 16.05 -8.26 -17.19
CA MET A 121 16.86 -9.35 -16.64
C MET A 121 16.75 -10.64 -17.46
N LYS A 122 15.78 -10.75 -18.37
CA LYS A 122 15.67 -11.91 -19.27
C LYS A 122 16.88 -12.03 -20.21
N ASP A 123 17.51 -10.92 -20.59
CA ASP A 123 18.74 -10.95 -21.37
C ASP A 123 19.97 -11.40 -20.53
N LEU A 124 19.86 -11.39 -19.20
CA LEU A 124 20.86 -11.97 -18.27
C LEU A 124 20.64 -13.47 -18.00
N TYR A 125 19.44 -14.01 -18.29
CA TYR A 125 19.07 -15.41 -18.06
C TYR A 125 18.94 -16.23 -19.35
N ASN A 126 19.31 -15.66 -20.51
CA ASN A 126 19.54 -16.43 -21.74
C ASN A 126 20.99 -16.97 -21.72
N PHE A 127 21.23 -17.98 -20.89
CA PHE A 127 22.35 -18.92 -21.00
C PHE A 127 21.80 -20.34 -21.05
#